data_AF-E2Q9D9-F1
#
_entry.id   AF-E2Q9D9-F1
#
_cell.length_a   1.000
_cell.length_b   1.000
_cell.length_c   1.000
_cell.angle_alpha   90.00
_cell.angle_beta   90.00
_cell.angle_gamma   90.00
#
_symmetry.space_group_name_H-M   'P 1'
#
loop_
_entity.id
_entity.type
_entity.pdbx_description
1 polymer ?
#
loop_
_entity_poly.entity_id
_entity_poly.type
_entity_poly.pdbx_seq_one_letter_code
_entity_poly.pdbx_strand_id
1 'polypeptide(L)'
;MTTERTAAERLLVERYGSPLYIYDLARVRAALEDLRAALPQPSRIYYSLKANPHPGLVAELRRGGARAEVTSRGELAAALEAGHPAAELMYSGPGKVRAELDEAVAAGMRTFSAESFGDLERIGAAAAAQGVTADCVLRINAAGAPGQAGLRMTGGPSQFGFDLDGLTEQRARLLVQGTRIVGMHFFPLTNARDEAGLLAELAQSVRTAAQLREELGIPLHLLDLGGGFSAPYATPGERPVYRGLRTALSTVLDEHLPGWRDGEPVVAFESGRYLVGDSGRLVVTVTDVKHSRGSDYAVLDSGINHLGGLSGLGRLLPLSAQPLVPPVLPDQGAGAAETDGKTDGETDGEPGTVTLAGPLCTPADILARAAELPGVAAGDLLVFPNVGAYGLSASLLGFLGHPAPAEVLVDGGETVSATRLALRRQHIQPAPVHRTEEFTAMTEITAEAGADTAATPPWDEEYEALLHEVLPRLRAKGPLTSQTSLKAAGLDSLAMVEVLVRVESAYGIAIPDSELVAATFATPASLWRVVSALREQAVGPA
;
A
#
# COMPACT_ATOMS: atom_id res chain seq x y z
N MET A 1 -32.60 3.96 -13.44
CA MET A 1 -31.39 3.88 -12.59
C MET A 1 -30.08 4.11 -13.34
N THR A 2 -29.70 3.33 -14.37
CA THR A 2 -28.40 3.54 -15.07
C THR A 2 -28.32 4.89 -15.80
N THR A 3 -29.35 5.28 -16.56
CA THR A 3 -29.36 6.55 -17.31
C THR A 3 -29.37 7.80 -16.43
N GLU A 4 -30.14 7.78 -15.33
CA GLU A 4 -30.19 8.90 -14.37
C GLU A 4 -28.87 9.06 -13.61
N ARG A 5 -28.24 7.94 -13.21
CA ARG A 5 -26.91 7.94 -12.59
C ARG A 5 -25.86 8.52 -13.53
N THR A 6 -25.84 8.06 -14.78
CA THR A 6 -24.94 8.59 -15.81
C THR A 6 -25.13 10.11 -16.00
N ALA A 7 -26.37 10.59 -16.05
CA ALA A 7 -26.65 12.02 -16.17
C ALA A 7 -26.15 12.82 -14.96
N ALA A 8 -26.37 12.31 -13.73
CA ALA A 8 -25.87 12.95 -12.51
C ALA A 8 -24.33 12.99 -12.47
N GLU A 9 -23.66 11.90 -12.85
CA GLU A 9 -22.20 11.83 -12.89
C GLU A 9 -21.60 12.80 -13.92
N ARG A 10 -22.25 12.98 -15.08
CA ARG A 10 -21.85 14.01 -16.06
C ARG A 10 -21.95 15.43 -15.47
N LEU A 11 -23.04 15.75 -14.77
CA LEU A 11 -23.19 17.06 -14.12
C LEU A 11 -22.10 17.31 -13.07
N LEU A 12 -21.69 16.26 -12.34
CA LEU A 12 -20.59 16.36 -11.38
C LEU A 12 -19.25 16.61 -12.09
N VAL A 13 -18.98 15.94 -13.21
CA VAL A 13 -17.77 16.19 -14.02
C VAL A 13 -17.79 17.60 -14.61
N GLU A 14 -18.91 18.08 -15.14
CA GLU A 14 -19.05 19.44 -15.65
C GLU A 14 -18.77 20.49 -14.56
N ARG A 15 -19.14 20.20 -13.32
CA ARG A 15 -18.96 21.12 -12.18
C ARG A 15 -17.57 21.06 -11.54
N TYR A 16 -17.01 19.87 -11.36
CA TYR A 16 -15.79 19.65 -10.57
C TYR A 16 -14.56 19.28 -11.42
N GLY A 17 -14.77 19.01 -12.70
CA GLY A 17 -13.78 18.49 -13.63
C GLY A 17 -13.50 17.00 -13.42
N SER A 18 -12.66 16.44 -14.27
CA SER A 18 -12.01 15.14 -14.11
C SER A 18 -10.49 15.33 -13.90
N PRO A 19 -9.79 14.34 -13.30
CA PRO A 19 -10.33 13.12 -12.70
C PRO A 19 -11.17 13.39 -11.45
N LEU A 20 -12.19 12.55 -11.24
CA LEU A 20 -13.21 12.72 -10.21
C LEU A 20 -13.53 11.39 -9.51
N TYR A 21 -13.28 11.32 -8.21
CA TYR A 21 -13.82 10.27 -7.35
C TYR A 21 -15.22 10.63 -6.88
N ILE A 22 -16.16 9.69 -7.00
CA ILE A 22 -17.53 9.82 -6.53
C ILE A 22 -17.79 8.66 -5.58
N TYR A 23 -18.13 8.96 -4.32
CA TYR A 23 -18.47 7.98 -3.29
C TYR A 23 -19.94 8.08 -2.88
N ASP A 24 -20.64 6.96 -2.91
CA ASP A 24 -22.05 6.85 -2.58
C ASP A 24 -22.27 6.38 -1.12
N LEU A 25 -22.77 7.27 -0.26
CA LEU A 25 -22.98 6.99 1.16
C LEU A 25 -24.07 5.95 1.40
N ALA A 26 -25.05 5.82 0.50
CA ALA A 26 -26.07 4.78 0.63
C ALA A 26 -25.46 3.37 0.50
N ARG A 27 -24.45 3.22 -0.36
CA ARG A 27 -23.69 1.96 -0.49
C ARG A 27 -22.86 1.64 0.74
N VAL A 28 -22.26 2.66 1.36
CA VAL A 28 -21.50 2.49 2.62
C VAL A 28 -22.41 1.98 3.74
N ARG A 29 -23.61 2.57 3.90
CA ARG A 29 -24.61 2.12 4.88
C ARG A 29 -25.06 0.69 4.62
N ALA A 30 -25.41 0.37 3.36
CA ALA A 30 -25.80 -0.98 2.98
C ALA A 30 -24.69 -2.00 3.27
N ALA A 31 -23.43 -1.66 2.96
CA ALA A 31 -22.29 -2.54 3.21
C ALA A 31 -22.08 -2.84 4.71
N LEU A 32 -22.28 -1.84 5.56
CA LEU A 32 -22.18 -1.99 6.99
C LEU A 32 -23.31 -2.85 7.56
N GLU A 33 -24.53 -2.70 7.05
CA GLU A 33 -25.69 -3.53 7.42
C GLU A 33 -25.51 -4.98 6.97
N ASP A 34 -25.08 -5.20 5.72
CA ASP A 34 -24.77 -6.52 5.17
C ASP A 34 -23.71 -7.23 6.02
N LEU A 35 -22.62 -6.53 6.35
CA LEU A 35 -21.55 -7.09 7.16
C LEU A 35 -22.05 -7.45 8.56
N ARG A 36 -22.81 -6.57 9.22
CA ARG A 36 -23.41 -6.90 10.52
C ARG A 36 -24.31 -8.12 10.43
N ALA A 37 -25.15 -8.21 9.41
CA ALA A 37 -26.04 -9.35 9.18
C ALA A 37 -25.24 -10.65 9.00
N ALA A 38 -24.10 -10.61 8.33
CA ALA A 38 -23.21 -11.75 8.13
C ALA A 38 -22.44 -12.20 9.39
N LEU A 39 -22.22 -11.31 10.36
CA LEU A 39 -21.36 -11.59 11.53
C LEU A 39 -22.14 -12.17 12.72
N PRO A 40 -21.50 -13.01 13.57
CA PRO A 40 -22.02 -13.39 14.89
C PRO A 40 -22.45 -12.18 15.72
N GLN A 41 -23.45 -12.34 16.58
CA GLN A 41 -23.93 -11.27 17.46
C GLN A 41 -24.01 -11.77 18.91
N PRO A 42 -23.56 -10.95 19.90
CA PRO A 42 -23.00 -9.61 19.73
C PRO A 42 -21.59 -9.62 19.12
N SER A 43 -21.28 -8.66 18.25
CA SER A 43 -19.91 -8.41 17.78
C SER A 43 -19.66 -6.92 17.51
N ARG A 44 -18.39 -6.54 17.56
CA ARG A 44 -17.91 -5.19 17.26
C ARG A 44 -17.30 -5.15 15.85
N ILE A 45 -17.53 -4.06 15.13
CA ILE A 45 -16.89 -3.80 13.83
C ILE A 45 -15.95 -2.62 13.99
N TYR A 46 -14.69 -2.82 13.62
CA TYR A 46 -13.72 -1.75 13.37
C TYR A 46 -13.63 -1.49 11.87
N TYR A 47 -13.76 -0.22 11.48
CA TYR A 47 -13.42 0.24 10.16
C TYR A 47 -11.91 0.45 10.07
N SER A 48 -11.25 -0.25 9.15
CA SER A 48 -9.82 -0.06 8.88
C SER A 48 -9.59 1.15 7.97
N LEU A 49 -9.13 2.27 8.55
CA LEU A 49 -9.03 3.55 7.84
C LEU A 49 -8.07 3.52 6.64
N LYS A 50 -7.07 2.64 6.66
CA LYS A 50 -6.14 2.39 5.54
C LYS A 50 -6.84 2.14 4.20
N ALA A 51 -8.08 1.63 4.22
CA ALA A 51 -8.87 1.46 3.02
C ALA A 51 -9.26 2.81 2.41
N ASN A 52 -9.82 3.73 3.20
CA ASN A 52 -10.12 5.09 2.76
C ASN A 52 -10.31 6.03 3.97
N PRO A 53 -9.34 6.91 4.27
CA PRO A 53 -9.43 7.80 5.42
C PRO A 53 -10.33 9.04 5.17
N HIS A 54 -11.09 9.12 4.08
CA HIS A 54 -11.93 10.28 3.76
C HIS A 54 -12.91 10.58 4.93
N PRO A 55 -12.84 11.79 5.56
CA PRO A 55 -13.53 12.07 6.82
C PRO A 55 -15.04 11.81 6.78
N GLY A 56 -15.71 12.11 5.65
CA GLY A 56 -17.14 11.86 5.54
C GLY A 56 -17.52 10.37 5.43
N LEU A 57 -16.65 9.50 4.92
CA LEU A 57 -16.89 8.05 4.93
C LEU A 57 -16.69 7.49 6.35
N VAL A 58 -15.64 7.94 7.02
CA VAL A 58 -15.34 7.59 8.42
C VAL A 58 -16.50 8.02 9.32
N ALA A 59 -16.99 9.25 9.17
CA ALA A 59 -18.11 9.79 9.93
C ALA A 59 -19.40 9.00 9.69
N GLU A 60 -19.65 8.54 8.45
CA GLU A 60 -20.82 7.74 8.12
C GLU A 60 -20.79 6.37 8.78
N LEU A 61 -19.64 5.68 8.73
CA LEU A 61 -19.46 4.39 9.40
C LEU A 61 -19.56 4.54 10.93
N ARG A 62 -19.05 5.64 11.49
CA ARG A 62 -19.23 5.98 12.91
C ARG A 62 -20.69 6.13 13.28
N ARG A 63 -21.48 6.89 12.51
CA ARG A 63 -22.93 7.06 12.75
C ARG A 63 -23.65 5.72 12.71
N GLY A 64 -23.21 4.82 11.85
CA GLY A 64 -23.69 3.45 11.83
C GLY A 64 -23.38 2.69 13.12
N GLY A 65 -22.33 3.04 13.86
CA GLY A 65 -21.87 2.33 15.07
C GLY A 65 -20.60 1.51 14.88
N ALA A 66 -19.92 1.63 13.73
CA ALA A 66 -18.56 1.09 13.60
C ALA A 66 -17.58 1.93 14.44
N ARG A 67 -16.56 1.27 14.99
CA ARG A 67 -15.39 1.92 15.57
C ARG A 67 -14.30 2.05 14.51
N ALA A 68 -13.19 2.70 14.84
CA ALA A 68 -12.10 2.90 13.90
C ALA A 68 -10.83 2.19 14.36
N GLU A 69 -10.19 1.51 13.42
CA GLU A 69 -8.84 0.96 13.51
C GLU A 69 -7.89 1.86 12.72
N VAL A 70 -6.82 2.31 13.37
CA VAL A 70 -5.86 3.27 12.83
C VAL A 70 -4.45 2.72 12.94
N THR A 71 -3.59 3.10 12.01
CA THR A 71 -2.20 2.62 11.88
C THR A 71 -1.18 3.75 11.88
N SER A 72 -1.63 5.01 11.80
CA SER A 72 -0.79 6.20 11.72
C SER A 72 -1.43 7.41 12.39
N ARG A 73 -0.63 8.44 12.65
CA ARG A 73 -1.10 9.75 13.13
C ARG A 73 -2.15 10.39 12.22
N GLY A 74 -1.99 10.24 10.91
CA GLY A 74 -2.93 10.79 9.92
C GLY A 74 -4.30 10.12 10.02
N GLU A 75 -4.32 8.79 10.17
CA GLU A 75 -5.57 8.05 10.37
C GLU A 75 -6.20 8.34 11.73
N LEU A 76 -5.40 8.47 12.79
CA LEU A 76 -5.88 8.91 14.11
C LEU A 76 -6.56 10.29 14.01
N ALA A 77 -5.91 11.26 13.38
CA ALA A 77 -6.47 12.60 13.20
C ALA A 77 -7.79 12.55 12.42
N ALA A 78 -7.85 11.77 11.32
CA ALA A 78 -9.08 11.60 10.54
C ALA A 78 -10.22 10.96 11.35
N ALA A 79 -9.92 9.94 12.18
CA ALA A 79 -10.91 9.32 13.05
C ALA A 79 -11.45 10.28 14.11
N LEU A 80 -10.58 11.09 14.73
CA LEU A 80 -10.97 12.08 15.72
C LEU A 80 -11.80 13.21 15.08
N GLU A 81 -11.40 13.70 13.90
CA GLU A 81 -12.15 14.70 13.14
C GLU A 81 -13.55 14.21 12.75
N ALA A 82 -13.68 12.92 12.40
CA ALA A 82 -14.96 12.27 12.15
C ALA A 82 -15.83 12.06 13.41
N GLY A 83 -15.30 12.42 14.59
CA GLY A 83 -16.01 12.41 15.87
C GLY A 83 -15.93 11.08 16.62
N HIS A 84 -14.96 10.21 16.31
CA HIS A 84 -14.73 9.02 17.14
C HIS A 84 -14.14 9.42 18.50
N PRO A 85 -14.64 8.86 19.61
CA PRO A 85 -13.95 8.96 20.89
C PRO A 85 -12.64 8.18 20.82
N ALA A 86 -11.51 8.81 21.18
CA ALA A 86 -10.20 8.17 21.15
C ALA A 86 -10.15 6.85 21.97
N ALA A 87 -10.86 6.81 23.09
CA ALA A 87 -10.95 5.63 23.97
C ALA A 87 -11.63 4.41 23.31
N GLU A 88 -12.34 4.60 22.18
CA GLU A 88 -12.98 3.51 21.43
C GLU A 88 -12.19 3.06 20.20
N LEU A 89 -11.07 3.74 19.90
CA LEU A 89 -10.20 3.43 18.79
C LEU A 89 -9.23 2.29 19.14
N MET A 90 -8.80 1.56 18.11
CA MET A 90 -7.69 0.61 18.22
C MET A 90 -6.52 1.06 17.34
N TYR A 91 -5.32 1.15 17.92
CA TYR A 91 -4.09 1.44 17.16
C TYR A 91 -3.39 0.14 16.79
N SER A 92 -3.16 -0.11 15.49
CA SER A 92 -2.49 -1.31 14.97
C SER A 92 -1.21 -0.96 14.18
N GLY A 93 -0.56 -1.96 13.59
CA GLY A 93 0.57 -1.79 12.65
C GLY A 93 1.95 -1.95 13.30
N PRO A 94 2.95 -2.48 12.58
CA PRO A 94 4.24 -2.92 13.16
C PRO A 94 5.23 -1.78 13.44
N GLY A 95 5.00 -0.60 12.86
CA GLY A 95 5.96 0.50 12.85
C GLY A 95 5.77 1.57 13.92
N LYS A 96 5.05 1.31 15.01
CA LYS A 96 4.69 2.35 16.00
C LYS A 96 5.95 2.95 16.63
N VAL A 97 6.09 4.27 16.51
CA VAL A 97 7.20 5.01 17.15
C VAL A 97 6.74 5.80 18.36
N ARG A 98 7.69 6.17 19.23
CA ARG A 98 7.41 6.82 20.51
C ARG A 98 6.54 8.08 20.38
N ALA A 99 6.86 8.95 19.43
CA ALA A 99 6.11 10.19 19.23
C ALA A 99 4.64 9.95 18.83
N GLU A 100 4.37 8.90 18.06
CA GLU A 100 3.00 8.52 17.67
C GLU A 100 2.22 7.96 18.86
N LEU A 101 2.88 7.10 19.65
CA LEU A 101 2.28 6.51 20.85
C LEU A 101 1.98 7.56 21.91
N ASP A 102 2.89 8.49 22.15
CA ASP A 102 2.67 9.59 23.11
C ASP A 102 1.45 10.43 22.68
N GLU A 103 1.33 10.75 21.39
CA GLU A 103 0.17 11.49 20.87
C GLU A 103 -1.14 10.68 20.99
N ALA A 104 -1.12 9.40 20.61
CA ALA A 104 -2.30 8.54 20.70
C ALA A 104 -2.81 8.39 22.14
N VAL A 105 -1.91 8.15 23.09
CA VAL A 105 -2.24 8.04 24.52
C VAL A 105 -2.77 9.37 25.07
N ALA A 106 -2.15 10.50 24.67
CA ALA A 106 -2.55 11.84 25.09
C ALA A 106 -3.92 12.24 24.53
N ALA A 107 -4.25 11.79 23.32
CA ALA A 107 -5.59 11.95 22.73
C ALA A 107 -6.66 11.14 23.47
N GLY A 108 -6.28 10.19 24.33
CA GLY A 108 -7.17 9.37 25.13
C GLY A 108 -7.31 7.93 24.65
N MET A 109 -6.51 7.49 23.67
CA MET A 109 -6.52 6.08 23.24
C MET A 109 -6.01 5.16 24.35
N ARG A 110 -6.63 3.99 24.46
CA ARG A 110 -6.24 2.98 25.45
C ARG A 110 -6.00 1.61 24.84
N THR A 111 -6.58 1.30 23.68
CA THR A 111 -6.46 -0.02 23.06
C THR A 111 -5.42 -0.05 21.94
N PHE A 112 -4.45 -0.97 22.05
CA PHE A 112 -3.36 -1.14 21.09
C PHE A 112 -3.25 -2.62 20.69
N SER A 113 -3.02 -2.86 19.41
CA SER A 113 -2.59 -4.17 18.91
C SER A 113 -1.07 -4.24 18.93
N ALA A 114 -0.50 -4.94 19.90
CA ALA A 114 0.94 -5.11 20.03
C ALA A 114 1.46 -6.14 19.02
N GLU A 115 2.55 -5.80 18.34
CA GLU A 115 3.08 -6.59 17.21
C GLU A 115 4.32 -7.40 17.57
N SER A 116 5.03 -7.02 18.65
CA SER A 116 6.23 -7.69 19.15
C SER A 116 6.50 -7.28 20.60
N PHE A 117 7.44 -7.94 21.27
CA PHE A 117 7.85 -7.57 22.63
C PHE A 117 8.36 -6.12 22.71
N GLY A 118 9.18 -5.70 21.75
CA GLY A 118 9.68 -4.32 21.71
C GLY A 118 8.57 -3.30 21.42
N ASP A 119 7.54 -3.69 20.65
CA ASP A 119 6.36 -2.85 20.45
C ASP A 119 5.55 -2.69 21.73
N LEU A 120 5.33 -3.80 22.46
CA LEU A 120 4.66 -3.80 23.75
C LEU A 120 5.39 -2.91 24.78
N GLU A 121 6.72 -3.00 24.84
CA GLU A 121 7.58 -2.13 25.67
C GLU A 121 7.40 -0.65 25.33
N ARG A 122 7.37 -0.29 24.04
CA ARG A 122 7.14 1.10 23.61
C ARG A 122 5.76 1.60 24.00
N ILE A 123 4.73 0.78 23.83
CA ILE A 123 3.34 1.11 24.24
C ILE A 123 3.29 1.34 25.76
N GLY A 124 3.88 0.43 26.54
CA GLY A 124 3.94 0.54 28.00
C GLY A 124 4.66 1.80 28.49
N ALA A 125 5.80 2.13 27.87
CA ALA A 125 6.56 3.33 28.19
C ALA A 125 5.75 4.62 27.93
N ALA A 126 5.02 4.70 26.81
CA ALA A 126 4.17 5.84 26.49
C ALA A 126 2.99 5.97 27.47
N ALA A 127 2.32 4.86 27.81
CA ALA A 127 1.22 4.84 28.78
C ALA A 127 1.69 5.22 30.20
N ALA A 128 2.80 4.63 30.67
CA ALA A 128 3.37 4.90 31.98
C ALA A 128 3.83 6.36 32.12
N ALA A 129 4.41 6.95 31.07
CA ALA A 129 4.82 8.36 31.07
C ALA A 129 3.64 9.33 31.28
N GLN A 130 2.42 8.89 30.98
CA GLN A 130 1.19 9.68 31.17
C GLN A 130 0.35 9.20 32.36
N GLY A 131 0.87 8.29 33.18
CA GLY A 131 0.17 7.78 34.36
C GLY A 131 -1.09 6.96 34.05
N VAL A 132 -1.16 6.35 32.86
CA VAL A 132 -2.29 5.51 32.43
C VAL A 132 -1.84 4.09 32.11
N THR A 133 -2.79 3.18 31.91
CA THR A 133 -2.53 1.82 31.45
C THR A 133 -3.12 1.63 30.05
N ALA A 134 -2.31 1.08 29.14
CA ALA A 134 -2.74 0.67 27.81
C ALA A 134 -3.25 -0.77 27.84
N ASP A 135 -4.42 -0.99 27.26
CA ASP A 135 -4.97 -2.31 26.99
C ASP A 135 -4.39 -2.83 25.67
N CYS A 136 -3.67 -3.95 25.74
CA CYS A 136 -3.00 -4.54 24.60
C CYS A 136 -3.66 -5.85 24.20
N VAL A 137 -4.04 -5.96 22.92
CA VAL A 137 -4.24 -7.27 22.29
C VAL A 137 -2.93 -7.72 21.66
N LEU A 138 -2.60 -9.00 21.76
CA LEU A 138 -1.43 -9.57 21.10
C LEU A 138 -1.79 -9.91 19.66
N ARG A 139 -1.14 -9.30 18.66
CA ARG A 139 -1.34 -9.72 17.28
C ARG A 139 -0.61 -11.02 17.04
N ILE A 140 -1.30 -12.06 16.59
CA ILE A 140 -0.74 -13.40 16.49
C ILE A 140 -0.43 -13.74 15.03
N ASN A 141 0.81 -14.15 14.76
CA ASN A 141 1.21 -14.75 13.50
C ASN A 141 0.97 -16.27 13.56
N ALA A 142 -0.29 -16.67 13.34
CA ALA A 142 -0.68 -18.08 13.36
C ALA A 142 -0.55 -18.74 11.98
N ALA A 143 -0.23 -20.04 11.98
CA ALA A 143 -0.44 -20.87 10.80
C ALA A 143 -1.94 -20.86 10.42
N GLY A 144 -2.22 -20.56 9.14
CA GLY A 144 -3.59 -20.52 8.62
C GLY A 144 -4.23 -21.90 8.51
N ALA A 145 -5.54 -21.94 8.24
CA ALA A 145 -6.27 -23.19 8.05
C ALA A 145 -5.70 -24.01 6.87
N PRO A 146 -5.77 -25.36 6.88
CA PRO A 146 -5.40 -26.17 5.72
C PRO A 146 -6.32 -25.86 4.51
N GLY A 147 -5.75 -25.48 3.35
CA GLY A 147 -6.52 -25.24 2.10
C GLY A 147 -6.11 -24.00 1.29
N GLN A 148 -6.74 -23.77 0.13
CA GLN A 148 -6.44 -22.63 -0.74
C GLN A 148 -7.36 -21.41 -0.47
N ALA A 149 -7.14 -20.71 0.65
CA ALA A 149 -7.79 -19.43 0.93
C ALA A 149 -6.89 -18.26 0.52
N GLY A 150 -7.31 -17.47 -0.48
CA GLY A 150 -6.77 -16.15 -0.90
C GLY A 150 -5.27 -15.88 -0.71
N LEU A 151 -4.89 -14.61 -0.51
CA LEU A 151 -3.54 -14.22 -0.11
C LEU A 151 -3.46 -14.18 1.42
N ARG A 152 -2.68 -15.09 2.00
CA ARG A 152 -2.48 -15.19 3.45
C ARG A 152 -1.56 -14.09 3.95
N MET A 153 -1.84 -13.63 5.17
CA MET A 153 -1.05 -12.58 5.83
C MET A 153 -0.27 -13.10 7.06
N THR A 154 -0.43 -14.39 7.40
CA THR A 154 0.19 -15.07 8.54
C THR A 154 0.67 -16.49 8.16
N GLY A 155 1.42 -17.13 9.06
CA GLY A 155 1.81 -18.54 8.96
C GLY A 155 3.17 -18.80 8.31
N GLY A 156 4.00 -17.76 8.22
CA GLY A 156 5.40 -17.81 7.78
C GLY A 156 6.15 -16.56 8.26
N PRO A 157 7.43 -16.39 7.89
CA PRO A 157 8.19 -15.18 8.23
C PRO A 157 7.43 -13.92 7.82
N SER A 158 7.16 -13.06 8.78
CA SER A 158 6.31 -11.88 8.61
C SER A 158 6.79 -10.76 9.52
N GLN A 159 6.58 -9.52 9.08
CA GLN A 159 6.78 -8.33 9.91
C GLN A 159 5.63 -8.11 10.91
N PHE A 160 4.58 -8.92 10.86
CA PHE A 160 3.36 -8.74 11.65
C PHE A 160 3.21 -9.81 12.72
N GLY A 161 2.89 -9.37 13.93
CA GLY A 161 2.51 -10.22 15.05
C GLY A 161 3.62 -11.07 15.66
N PHE A 162 3.28 -11.69 16.78
CA PHE A 162 4.11 -12.65 17.51
C PHE A 162 4.01 -14.01 16.86
N ASP A 163 5.16 -14.63 16.60
CA ASP A 163 5.21 -16.06 16.27
C ASP A 163 4.73 -16.89 17.46
N LEU A 164 4.01 -17.98 17.15
CA LEU A 164 3.53 -18.91 18.18
C LEU A 164 4.67 -19.69 18.83
N ASP A 165 5.68 -20.02 18.04
CA ASP A 165 6.81 -20.84 18.46
C ASP A 165 7.61 -20.11 19.56
N GLY A 166 7.59 -20.68 20.76
CA GLY A 166 8.28 -20.15 21.93
C GLY A 166 7.61 -18.97 22.64
N LEU A 167 6.41 -18.53 22.22
CA LEU A 167 5.67 -17.46 22.91
C LEU A 167 5.35 -17.85 24.37
N THR A 168 4.96 -19.11 24.60
CA THR A 168 4.66 -19.64 25.93
C THR A 168 5.88 -19.67 26.85
N GLU A 169 7.06 -20.00 26.32
CA GLU A 169 8.32 -19.97 27.06
C GLU A 169 8.74 -18.54 27.40
N GLN A 170 8.37 -17.59 26.54
CA GLN A 170 8.67 -16.17 26.67
C GLN A 170 7.58 -15.36 27.37
N ARG A 171 6.53 -15.99 27.92
CA ARG A 171 5.36 -15.31 28.52
C ARG A 171 5.71 -14.25 29.57
N ALA A 172 6.83 -14.42 30.29
CA ALA A 172 7.30 -13.44 31.27
C ALA A 172 7.60 -12.07 30.64
N ARG A 173 7.99 -12.04 29.37
CA ARG A 173 8.25 -10.81 28.60
C ARG A 173 6.98 -10.04 28.23
N LEU A 174 5.80 -10.66 28.38
CA LEU A 174 4.51 -9.99 28.19
C LEU A 174 4.14 -9.10 29.40
N LEU A 175 4.86 -9.22 30.52
CA LEU A 175 4.65 -8.42 31.73
C LEU A 175 5.38 -7.09 31.61
N VAL A 176 4.78 -6.15 30.88
CA VAL A 176 5.34 -4.82 30.65
C VAL A 176 4.58 -3.77 31.49
N GLN A 177 5.33 -2.98 32.27
CA GLN A 177 4.76 -1.88 33.06
C GLN A 177 3.99 -0.89 32.16
N GLY A 178 2.83 -0.43 32.62
CA GLY A 178 1.99 0.49 31.86
C GLY A 178 1.09 -0.21 30.83
N THR A 179 1.18 -1.54 30.70
CA THR A 179 0.30 -2.33 29.83
C THR A 179 -0.53 -3.35 30.61
N ARG A 180 -1.67 -3.72 30.03
CA ARG A 180 -2.49 -4.86 30.42
C ARG A 180 -2.80 -5.66 29.17
N ILE A 181 -2.41 -6.92 29.13
CA ILE A 181 -2.83 -7.81 28.04
C ILE A 181 -4.31 -8.16 28.25
N VAL A 182 -5.16 -7.82 27.27
CA VAL A 182 -6.61 -8.01 27.33
C VAL A 182 -7.13 -9.01 26.30
N GLY A 183 -6.26 -9.56 25.44
CA GLY A 183 -6.65 -10.60 24.51
C GLY A 183 -5.76 -10.67 23.29
N MET A 184 -6.34 -11.01 22.15
CA MET A 184 -5.62 -11.39 20.94
C MET A 184 -6.25 -10.77 19.70
N HIS A 185 -5.41 -10.52 18.70
CA HIS A 185 -5.79 -10.01 17.40
C HIS A 185 -5.22 -10.93 16.30
N PHE A 186 -6.07 -11.33 15.37
CA PHE A 186 -5.72 -12.13 14.21
C PHE A 186 -6.05 -11.34 12.95
N PHE A 187 -5.21 -11.45 11.93
CA PHE A 187 -5.52 -10.95 10.59
C PHE A 187 -5.08 -12.01 9.57
N PRO A 188 -5.81 -13.14 9.46
CA PRO A 188 -5.30 -14.33 8.78
C PRO A 188 -5.27 -14.17 7.25
N LEU A 189 -6.15 -13.33 6.70
CA LEU A 189 -6.46 -13.31 5.28
C LEU A 189 -6.83 -11.90 4.79
N THR A 190 -6.51 -11.61 3.54
CA THR A 190 -7.08 -10.48 2.79
C THR A 190 -7.83 -10.96 1.55
N ASN A 191 -8.95 -10.31 1.26
CA ASN A 191 -9.77 -10.54 0.05
C ASN A 191 -10.06 -12.02 -0.23
N ALA A 192 -10.80 -12.66 0.68
CA ALA A 192 -11.15 -14.07 0.59
C ALA A 192 -11.80 -14.44 -0.75
N ARG A 193 -11.39 -15.59 -1.29
CA ARG A 193 -11.92 -16.12 -2.56
C ARG A 193 -13.41 -16.41 -2.47
N ASP A 194 -13.84 -17.01 -1.36
CA ASP A 194 -15.21 -17.41 -1.11
C ASP A 194 -15.50 -17.44 0.41
N GLU A 195 -16.77 -17.64 0.74
CA GLU A 195 -17.26 -17.69 2.14
C GLU A 195 -16.67 -18.87 2.93
N ALA A 196 -16.47 -20.02 2.29
CA ALA A 196 -15.96 -21.22 2.95
C ALA A 196 -14.51 -21.03 3.41
N GLY A 197 -13.68 -20.43 2.56
CA GLY A 197 -12.29 -20.07 2.90
C GLY A 197 -12.21 -19.02 4.00
N LEU A 198 -13.08 -18.00 3.96
CA LEU A 198 -13.17 -17.01 5.04
C LEU A 198 -13.54 -17.65 6.37
N LEU A 199 -14.58 -18.48 6.40
CA LEU A 199 -15.02 -19.21 7.59
C LEU A 199 -13.91 -20.10 8.15
N ALA A 200 -13.19 -20.82 7.29
CA ALA A 200 -12.12 -21.72 7.72
C ALA A 200 -11.01 -20.99 8.48
N GLU A 201 -10.57 -19.82 7.99
CA GLU A 201 -9.53 -19.01 8.61
C GLU A 201 -10.00 -18.34 9.91
N LEU A 202 -11.22 -17.80 9.93
CA LEU A 202 -11.80 -17.21 11.14
C LEU A 202 -12.00 -18.27 12.24
N ALA A 203 -12.51 -19.45 11.87
CA ALA A 203 -12.69 -20.56 12.80
C ALA A 203 -11.34 -21.08 13.34
N GLN A 204 -10.30 -21.10 12.51
CA GLN A 204 -8.95 -21.46 12.96
C GLN A 204 -8.41 -20.43 13.96
N SER A 205 -8.64 -19.14 13.70
CA SER A 205 -8.24 -18.06 14.62
C SER A 205 -8.93 -18.18 15.98
N VAL A 206 -10.23 -18.53 16.01
CA VAL A 206 -10.96 -18.79 17.26
C VAL A 206 -10.35 -19.96 18.04
N ARG A 207 -10.05 -21.09 17.36
CA ARG A 207 -9.41 -22.25 18.00
C ARG A 207 -8.04 -21.92 18.58
N THR A 208 -7.22 -21.22 17.79
CA THR A 208 -5.90 -20.79 18.24
C THR A 208 -5.99 -19.82 19.41
N ALA A 209 -6.95 -18.90 19.43
CA ALA A 209 -7.16 -17.98 20.54
C ALA A 209 -7.53 -18.73 21.84
N ALA A 210 -8.44 -19.70 21.76
CA ALA A 210 -8.85 -20.51 22.90
C ALA A 210 -7.68 -21.33 23.46
N GLN A 211 -6.88 -21.96 22.58
CA GLN A 211 -5.68 -22.69 22.97
C GLN A 211 -4.65 -21.79 23.67
N LEU A 212 -4.28 -20.66 23.05
CA LEU A 212 -3.27 -19.76 23.60
C LEU A 212 -3.70 -19.11 24.91
N ARG A 213 -5.00 -18.88 25.11
CA ARG A 213 -5.54 -18.37 26.36
C ARG A 213 -5.20 -19.32 27.51
N GLU A 214 -5.34 -20.63 27.29
CA GLU A 214 -5.02 -21.66 28.28
C GLU A 214 -3.51 -21.78 28.50
N GLU A 215 -2.72 -21.81 27.42
CA GLU A 215 -1.26 -21.99 27.49
C GLU A 215 -0.53 -20.80 28.12
N LEU A 216 -0.94 -19.57 27.79
CA LEU A 216 -0.33 -18.34 28.30
C LEU A 216 -0.91 -17.89 29.64
N GLY A 217 -2.11 -18.36 30.00
CA GLY A 217 -2.81 -17.94 31.20
C GLY A 217 -3.20 -16.45 31.19
N ILE A 218 -3.39 -15.85 30.00
CA ILE A 218 -3.80 -14.46 29.83
C ILE A 218 -5.33 -14.35 29.70
N PRO A 219 -5.94 -13.25 30.19
CA PRO A 219 -7.36 -13.02 29.97
C PRO A 219 -7.65 -12.79 28.48
N LEU A 220 -8.86 -13.13 28.06
CA LEU A 220 -9.38 -12.89 26.71
C LEU A 220 -10.66 -12.07 26.85
N HIS A 221 -10.51 -10.76 27.07
CA HIS A 221 -11.59 -9.77 27.12
C HIS A 221 -11.95 -9.25 25.73
N LEU A 222 -10.96 -9.19 24.82
CA LEU A 222 -11.14 -8.78 23.43
C LEU A 222 -10.47 -9.79 22.50
N LEU A 223 -11.27 -10.41 21.64
CA LEU A 223 -10.80 -11.23 20.52
C LEU A 223 -11.12 -10.51 19.22
N ASP A 224 -10.09 -9.93 18.60
CA ASP A 224 -10.22 -9.37 17.26
C ASP A 224 -9.84 -10.43 16.22
N LEU A 225 -10.80 -10.82 15.39
CA LEU A 225 -10.61 -11.82 14.34
C LEU A 225 -10.15 -11.20 13.01
N GLY A 226 -9.98 -9.88 12.98
CA GLY A 226 -9.52 -9.13 11.81
C GLY A 226 -10.51 -9.17 10.66
N GLY A 227 -9.98 -9.11 9.45
CA GLY A 227 -10.75 -9.00 8.22
C GLY A 227 -10.66 -10.19 7.29
N GLY A 228 -10.58 -9.89 5.99
CA GLY A 228 -10.60 -10.90 4.93
C GLY A 228 -11.85 -10.84 4.05
N PHE A 229 -12.84 -10.03 4.42
CA PHE A 229 -14.02 -9.77 3.60
C PHE A 229 -13.63 -9.18 2.23
N SER A 230 -14.13 -9.79 1.17
CA SER A 230 -13.78 -9.46 -0.21
C SER A 230 -14.72 -8.43 -0.82
N ALA A 231 -14.17 -7.64 -1.74
CA ALA A 231 -14.97 -6.77 -2.59
C ALA A 231 -14.30 -6.69 -3.97
N PRO A 232 -15.06 -6.48 -5.05
CA PRO A 232 -14.48 -6.16 -6.35
C PRO A 232 -13.58 -4.92 -6.23
N TYR A 233 -12.55 -4.85 -7.06
CA TYR A 233 -11.62 -3.71 -7.09
C TYR A 233 -11.31 -3.35 -8.54
N ALA A 234 -11.68 -2.13 -8.94
CA ALA A 234 -11.46 -1.62 -10.29
C ALA A 234 -12.04 -2.53 -11.41
N THR A 235 -13.07 -3.31 -11.08
CA THR A 235 -13.80 -4.18 -12.01
C THR A 235 -15.29 -4.15 -11.70
N PRO A 236 -16.18 -4.37 -12.69
CA PRO A 236 -17.61 -4.50 -12.44
C PRO A 236 -17.92 -5.70 -11.55
N GLY A 237 -18.97 -5.60 -10.76
CA GLY A 237 -19.42 -6.67 -9.87
C GLY A 237 -19.99 -6.13 -8.57
N GLU A 238 -20.68 -7.00 -7.85
CA GLU A 238 -21.24 -6.73 -6.53
C GLU A 238 -20.39 -7.36 -5.43
N ARG A 239 -20.53 -6.83 -4.20
CA ARG A 239 -19.90 -7.43 -3.02
C ARG A 239 -20.50 -8.82 -2.75
N PRO A 240 -19.70 -9.80 -2.32
CA PRO A 240 -20.22 -11.08 -1.86
C PRO A 240 -21.16 -10.92 -0.65
N VAL A 241 -22.16 -11.80 -0.58
CA VAL A 241 -23.06 -11.92 0.57
C VAL A 241 -22.73 -13.20 1.32
N TYR A 242 -22.43 -13.09 2.61
CA TYR A 242 -21.99 -14.21 3.44
C TYR A 242 -23.16 -14.81 4.24
N ARG A 243 -23.90 -15.75 3.64
CA ARG A 243 -25.20 -16.19 4.18
C ARG A 243 -25.10 -17.17 5.35
N GLY A 244 -24.12 -18.05 5.33
CA GLY A 244 -23.89 -19.09 6.35
C GLY A 244 -22.90 -18.67 7.44
N LEU A 245 -22.09 -17.64 7.19
CA LEU A 245 -20.99 -17.22 8.05
C LEU A 245 -21.40 -17.01 9.51
N ARG A 246 -22.48 -16.25 9.76
CA ARG A 246 -22.98 -15.99 11.12
C ARG A 246 -23.21 -17.28 11.88
N THR A 247 -24.01 -18.18 11.32
CA THR A 247 -24.41 -19.43 11.98
C THR A 247 -23.20 -20.31 12.21
N ALA A 248 -22.39 -20.54 11.18
CA ALA A 248 -21.26 -21.44 11.26
C ALA A 248 -20.18 -20.94 12.23
N LEU A 249 -19.83 -19.64 12.20
CA LEU A 249 -18.85 -19.07 13.11
C LEU A 249 -19.37 -18.97 14.55
N SER A 250 -20.67 -18.72 14.74
CA SER A 250 -21.29 -18.75 16.08
C SER A 250 -21.16 -20.13 16.72
N THR A 251 -21.33 -21.21 15.96
CA THR A 251 -21.13 -22.58 16.48
C THR A 251 -19.70 -22.79 16.99
N VAL A 252 -18.70 -22.31 16.23
CA VAL A 252 -17.29 -22.41 16.64
C VAL A 252 -17.01 -21.57 17.90
N LEU A 253 -17.59 -20.36 17.99
CA LEU A 253 -17.48 -19.51 19.17
C LEU A 253 -18.18 -20.13 20.39
N ASP A 254 -19.35 -20.74 20.23
CA ASP A 254 -20.09 -21.42 21.29
C ASP A 254 -19.29 -22.63 21.85
N GLU A 255 -18.61 -23.37 20.97
CA GLU A 255 -17.78 -24.51 21.33
C GLU A 255 -16.53 -24.11 22.11
N HIS A 256 -15.81 -23.07 21.65
CA HIS A 256 -14.49 -22.74 22.18
C HIS A 256 -14.47 -21.58 23.18
N LEU A 257 -15.48 -20.70 23.16
CA LEU A 257 -15.52 -19.45 23.94
C LEU A 257 -16.93 -19.16 24.49
N PRO A 258 -17.57 -20.05 25.26
CA PRO A 258 -19.01 -20.02 25.57
C PRO A 258 -19.55 -18.73 26.24
N GLY A 259 -18.70 -17.88 26.82
CA GLY A 259 -19.09 -16.58 27.40
C GLY A 259 -19.24 -15.43 26.39
N TRP A 260 -18.86 -15.62 25.12
CA TRP A 260 -18.82 -14.55 24.12
C TRP A 260 -20.19 -13.89 23.89
N ARG A 261 -21.28 -14.65 24.07
CA ARG A 261 -22.66 -14.15 23.94
C ARG A 261 -23.04 -13.16 25.04
N ASP A 262 -22.44 -13.30 26.20
CA ASP A 262 -22.60 -12.39 27.33
C ASP A 262 -21.64 -11.19 27.24
N GLY A 263 -20.83 -11.13 26.17
CA GLY A 263 -19.88 -10.07 25.89
C GLY A 263 -18.46 -10.33 26.39
N GLU A 264 -18.12 -11.56 26.77
CA GLU A 264 -16.82 -11.92 27.34
C GLU A 264 -16.27 -13.25 26.75
N PRO A 265 -15.39 -13.20 25.74
CA PRO A 265 -14.78 -12.01 25.14
C PRO A 265 -15.77 -11.17 24.33
N VAL A 266 -15.46 -9.87 24.21
CA VAL A 266 -15.94 -9.06 23.10
C VAL A 266 -15.29 -9.60 21.83
N VAL A 267 -16.11 -10.12 20.91
CA VAL A 267 -15.64 -10.53 19.58
C VAL A 267 -15.69 -9.33 18.64
N ALA A 268 -14.57 -9.06 17.97
CA ALA A 268 -14.43 -7.96 17.03
C ALA A 268 -13.98 -8.46 15.65
N PHE A 269 -14.32 -7.66 14.64
CA PHE A 269 -13.92 -7.86 13.25
C PHE A 269 -13.46 -6.53 12.67
N GLU A 270 -12.45 -6.58 11.81
CA GLU A 270 -11.94 -5.44 11.06
C GLU A 270 -12.38 -5.52 9.60
N SER A 271 -12.89 -4.43 9.05
CA SER A 271 -13.15 -4.39 7.61
C SER A 271 -13.00 -2.98 7.07
N GLY A 272 -12.14 -2.83 6.06
CA GLY A 272 -12.03 -1.61 5.27
C GLY A 272 -12.65 -1.80 3.89
N ARG A 273 -12.07 -2.72 3.11
CA ARG A 273 -12.43 -2.97 1.69
C ARG A 273 -13.92 -3.25 1.50
N TYR A 274 -14.50 -4.13 2.29
CA TYR A 274 -15.91 -4.51 2.15
C TYR A 274 -16.85 -3.34 2.40
N LEU A 275 -16.51 -2.45 3.34
CA LEU A 275 -17.38 -1.36 3.78
C LEU A 275 -17.42 -0.18 2.81
N VAL A 276 -16.33 0.09 2.09
CA VAL A 276 -16.25 1.27 1.21
C VAL A 276 -15.89 0.94 -0.23
N GLY A 277 -15.45 -0.28 -0.56
CA GLY A 277 -14.92 -0.64 -1.88
C GLY A 277 -15.88 -0.33 -3.03
N ASP A 278 -17.12 -0.80 -2.93
CA ASP A 278 -18.14 -0.64 -3.97
C ASP A 278 -18.88 0.71 -3.93
N SER A 279 -18.58 1.54 -2.93
CA SER A 279 -19.14 2.90 -2.84
C SER A 279 -18.48 3.86 -3.84
N GLY A 280 -17.23 3.60 -4.24
CA GLY A 280 -16.41 4.54 -4.99
C GLY A 280 -16.29 4.24 -6.48
N ARG A 281 -16.36 5.29 -7.29
CA ARG A 281 -16.08 5.27 -8.73
C ARG A 281 -15.09 6.38 -9.08
N LEU A 282 -14.17 6.12 -10.00
CA LEU A 282 -13.29 7.13 -10.57
C LEU A 282 -13.72 7.41 -12.01
N VAL A 283 -14.11 8.65 -12.29
CA VAL A 283 -14.42 9.14 -13.62
C VAL A 283 -13.20 9.88 -14.18
N VAL A 284 -12.83 9.55 -15.42
CA VAL A 284 -11.65 10.10 -16.12
C VAL A 284 -12.05 10.56 -17.52
N THR A 285 -11.28 11.48 -18.07
CA THR A 285 -11.45 11.94 -19.46
C THR A 285 -10.34 11.38 -20.34
N VAL A 286 -10.70 10.89 -21.53
CA VAL A 286 -9.75 10.56 -22.59
C VAL A 286 -9.23 11.86 -23.18
N THR A 287 -7.94 12.12 -23.01
CA THR A 287 -7.27 13.33 -23.50
C THR A 287 -6.79 13.19 -24.94
N ASP A 288 -6.39 11.99 -25.36
CA ASP A 288 -5.89 11.72 -26.70
C ASP A 288 -6.10 10.25 -27.08
N VAL A 289 -6.24 9.97 -28.36
CA VAL A 289 -6.30 8.61 -28.90
C VAL A 289 -5.31 8.51 -30.05
N LYS A 290 -4.38 7.56 -29.97
CA LYS A 290 -3.33 7.42 -30.98
C LYS A 290 -3.04 5.97 -31.33
N HIS A 291 -2.69 5.77 -32.59
CA HIS A 291 -2.11 4.52 -33.06
C HIS A 291 -0.58 4.59 -32.99
N SER A 292 0.04 3.60 -32.34
CA SER A 292 1.49 3.53 -32.21
C SER A 292 1.97 2.11 -32.41
N ARG A 293 2.70 1.88 -33.52
CA ARG A 293 3.38 0.61 -33.83
C ARG A 293 2.46 -0.61 -33.79
N GLY A 294 1.24 -0.50 -34.32
CA GLY A 294 0.29 -1.61 -34.36
C GLY A 294 -0.56 -1.75 -33.10
N SER A 295 -0.55 -0.77 -32.19
CA SER A 295 -1.38 -0.77 -30.99
C SER A 295 -2.05 0.58 -30.79
N ASP A 296 -3.32 0.55 -30.40
CA ASP A 296 -4.09 1.74 -30.07
C ASP A 296 -3.95 2.10 -28.59
N TYR A 297 -3.81 3.39 -28.33
CA TYR A 297 -3.68 3.96 -26.99
C TYR A 297 -4.73 5.04 -26.80
N ALA A 298 -5.47 4.96 -25.69
CA ALA A 298 -6.24 6.07 -25.15
C ALA A 298 -5.48 6.64 -23.95
N VAL A 299 -5.06 7.90 -24.06
CA VAL A 299 -4.35 8.63 -23.00
C VAL A 299 -5.37 9.31 -22.11
N LEU A 300 -5.33 9.05 -20.81
CA LEU A 300 -6.29 9.53 -19.83
C LEU A 300 -5.72 10.72 -19.04
N ASP A 301 -6.59 11.55 -18.49
CA ASP A 301 -6.22 12.62 -17.54
C ASP A 301 -5.88 12.09 -16.12
N SER A 302 -5.77 10.77 -16.00
CA SER A 302 -5.52 10.05 -14.76
C SER A 302 -4.70 8.80 -15.03
N GLY A 303 -3.84 8.43 -14.10
CA GLY A 303 -2.95 7.27 -14.22
C GLY A 303 -2.71 6.62 -12.86
N ILE A 304 -1.56 5.95 -12.71
CA ILE A 304 -1.14 5.31 -11.46
C ILE A 304 -0.92 6.30 -10.30
N ASN A 305 -0.84 7.60 -10.59
CA ASN A 305 -0.84 8.67 -9.59
C ASN A 305 -2.18 8.82 -8.86
N HIS A 306 -3.29 8.40 -9.48
CA HIS A 306 -4.64 8.53 -8.92
C HIS A 306 -5.38 7.19 -8.78
N LEU A 307 -4.99 6.18 -9.57
CA LEU A 307 -5.44 4.80 -9.47
C LEU A 307 -4.22 3.87 -9.56
N GLY A 308 -3.27 4.05 -8.65
CA GLY A 308 -2.08 3.20 -8.54
C GLY A 308 -2.38 1.85 -7.91
N GLY A 309 -3.49 1.74 -7.17
CA GLY A 309 -3.86 0.54 -6.43
C GLY A 309 -2.73 0.03 -5.56
N LEU A 310 -2.40 -1.26 -5.72
CA LEU A 310 -1.30 -1.93 -5.04
C LEU A 310 0.01 -1.78 -5.81
N SER A 311 0.36 -0.60 -6.32
CA SER A 311 1.56 -0.38 -7.14
C SER A 311 2.86 -0.83 -6.43
N GLY A 312 2.88 -0.87 -5.10
CA GLY A 312 3.92 -1.50 -4.27
C GLY A 312 3.99 -3.05 -4.34
N LEU A 313 3.03 -3.74 -4.96
CA LEU A 313 3.01 -5.20 -5.18
C LEU A 313 3.55 -5.61 -6.56
N GLY A 314 4.11 -4.68 -7.33
CA GLY A 314 4.79 -4.98 -8.59
C GLY A 314 3.87 -5.38 -9.76
N ARG A 315 2.54 -5.34 -9.57
CA ARG A 315 1.53 -5.54 -10.65
C ARG A 315 0.28 -4.71 -10.37
N LEU A 316 -0.21 -4.00 -11.39
CA LEU A 316 -1.60 -3.57 -11.42
C LEU A 316 -2.45 -4.81 -11.76
N LEU A 317 -3.47 -5.06 -10.96
CA LEU A 317 -4.52 -6.04 -11.29
C LEU A 317 -5.17 -5.62 -12.62
N PRO A 318 -5.75 -6.54 -13.43
CA PRO A 318 -6.44 -6.15 -14.64
C PRO A 318 -7.59 -5.19 -14.27
N LEU A 319 -7.41 -3.91 -14.54
CA LEU A 319 -8.41 -2.88 -14.28
C LEU A 319 -9.36 -2.83 -15.48
N SER A 320 -10.66 -2.72 -15.20
CA SER A 320 -11.69 -2.60 -16.22
C SER A 320 -12.33 -1.22 -16.13
N ALA A 321 -12.25 -0.47 -17.23
CA ALA A 321 -13.00 0.76 -17.42
C ALA A 321 -14.29 0.48 -18.20
N GLN A 322 -15.29 1.34 -18.04
CA GLN A 322 -16.52 1.32 -18.83
C GLN A 322 -16.83 2.74 -19.34
N PRO A 323 -17.42 2.91 -20.52
CA PRO A 323 -17.92 4.22 -20.95
C PRO A 323 -18.95 4.75 -19.93
N LEU A 324 -18.84 6.02 -19.55
CA LEU A 324 -19.84 6.66 -18.67
C LEU A 324 -21.21 6.72 -19.35
N VAL A 325 -21.20 7.04 -20.65
CA VAL A 325 -22.37 7.04 -21.54
C VAL A 325 -22.18 5.88 -22.53
N PRO A 326 -23.15 4.95 -22.68
CA PRO A 326 -23.09 3.94 -23.73
C PRO A 326 -23.00 4.62 -25.10
N PRO A 327 -22.21 4.08 -26.05
CA PRO A 327 -22.16 4.63 -27.40
C PRO A 327 -23.57 4.63 -28.02
N VAL A 328 -23.93 5.74 -28.65
CA VAL A 328 -25.12 5.80 -29.50
C VAL A 328 -24.79 4.98 -30.75
N LEU A 329 -25.38 3.78 -30.87
CA LEU A 329 -25.32 3.03 -32.12
C LEU A 329 -26.04 3.85 -33.20
N PRO A 330 -25.45 4.07 -34.39
CA PRO A 330 -26.14 4.76 -35.47
C PRO A 330 -27.40 3.98 -35.89
N ASP A 331 -28.48 4.71 -36.11
CA ASP A 331 -29.79 4.19 -36.50
C ASP A 331 -29.68 3.51 -37.88
N GLN A 332 -29.79 2.18 -37.90
CA GLN A 332 -29.84 1.39 -39.14
C GLN A 332 -31.24 1.55 -39.76
N GLY A 333 -31.48 2.68 -40.45
CA GLY A 333 -32.80 3.06 -40.93
C GLY A 333 -32.81 3.92 -42.20
N ALA A 334 -32.92 3.22 -43.35
CA ALA A 334 -33.53 3.65 -44.62
C ALA A 334 -32.86 4.75 -45.48
N GLY A 335 -32.29 4.33 -46.62
CA GLY A 335 -32.05 5.21 -47.77
C GLY A 335 -31.11 4.63 -48.82
N ALA A 336 -31.60 3.70 -49.65
CA ALA A 336 -30.88 3.25 -50.85
C ALA A 336 -30.77 4.40 -51.87
N ALA A 337 -29.55 4.75 -52.25
CA ALA A 337 -29.25 5.43 -53.51
C ALA A 337 -27.81 5.08 -53.93
N GLU A 338 -27.69 4.27 -54.98
CA GLU A 338 -26.44 3.96 -55.67
C GLU A 338 -25.89 5.24 -56.31
N THR A 339 -24.65 5.62 -55.99
CA THR A 339 -23.76 6.36 -56.91
C THR A 339 -22.31 6.00 -56.64
N ASP A 340 -21.59 5.74 -57.73
CA ASP A 340 -20.20 5.31 -57.81
C ASP A 340 -19.20 6.37 -57.29
N GLY A 341 -18.17 5.88 -56.59
CA GLY A 341 -16.83 6.48 -56.62
C GLY A 341 -16.31 7.08 -55.32
N LYS A 342 -15.43 6.34 -54.63
CA LYS A 342 -14.40 6.78 -53.65
C LYS A 342 -14.83 7.81 -52.60
N THR A 343 -15.03 7.36 -51.36
CA THR A 343 -14.52 7.99 -50.11
C THR A 343 -14.86 7.10 -48.90
N ASP A 344 -13.87 6.95 -48.02
CA ASP A 344 -13.95 6.96 -46.55
C ASP A 344 -14.89 5.99 -45.80
N GLY A 345 -14.25 5.09 -45.03
CA GLY A 345 -14.54 4.93 -43.60
C GLY A 345 -15.85 4.25 -43.20
N GLU A 346 -16.03 2.97 -43.54
CA GLU A 346 -16.94 2.10 -42.80
C GLU A 346 -16.29 1.73 -41.44
N THR A 347 -16.79 2.32 -40.35
CA THR A 347 -16.52 1.84 -38.98
C THR A 347 -17.81 1.29 -38.39
N ASP A 348 -18.20 0.11 -38.86
CA ASP A 348 -19.00 -0.80 -38.04
C ASP A 348 -18.11 -1.24 -36.88
N GLY A 349 -18.30 -0.62 -35.73
CA GLY A 349 -17.42 -0.75 -34.56
C GLY A 349 -17.49 -2.12 -33.90
N GLU A 350 -16.72 -3.08 -34.40
CA GLU A 350 -16.32 -4.24 -33.57
C GLU A 350 -15.56 -3.73 -32.32
N PRO A 351 -15.68 -4.41 -31.17
CA PRO A 351 -14.92 -4.05 -29.97
C PRO A 351 -13.41 -4.09 -30.27
N GLY A 352 -12.81 -2.91 -30.41
CA GLY A 352 -11.36 -2.77 -30.51
C GLY A 352 -10.72 -2.98 -29.13
N THR A 353 -9.54 -3.60 -29.09
CA THR A 353 -8.73 -3.60 -27.87
C THR A 353 -7.89 -2.33 -27.84
N VAL A 354 -7.96 -1.58 -26.74
CA VAL A 354 -7.20 -0.34 -26.57
C VAL A 354 -6.38 -0.37 -25.27
N THR A 355 -5.16 0.17 -25.31
CA THR A 355 -4.37 0.40 -24.10
C THR A 355 -4.79 1.71 -23.44
N LEU A 356 -5.22 1.65 -22.18
CA LEU A 356 -5.50 2.81 -21.34
C LEU A 356 -4.20 3.24 -20.63
N ALA A 357 -3.62 4.34 -21.09
CA ALA A 357 -2.41 4.94 -20.53
C ALA A 357 -2.75 6.20 -19.74
N GLY A 358 -2.02 6.46 -18.66
CA GLY A 358 -2.15 7.72 -17.92
C GLY A 358 -1.26 8.85 -18.48
N PRO A 359 -1.25 10.02 -17.82
CA PRO A 359 -0.58 11.22 -18.31
C PRO A 359 0.90 11.33 -17.90
N LEU A 360 1.44 10.39 -17.11
CA LEU A 360 2.77 10.51 -16.52
C LEU A 360 3.87 10.18 -17.54
N CYS A 361 5.03 10.82 -17.39
CA CYS A 361 6.19 10.60 -18.27
C CYS A 361 6.97 9.31 -17.93
N THR A 362 6.25 8.19 -17.73
CA THR A 362 6.83 6.87 -17.46
C THR A 362 6.08 5.79 -18.25
N PRO A 363 6.80 4.83 -18.86
CA PRO A 363 6.15 3.71 -19.57
C PRO A 363 5.36 2.78 -18.63
N ALA A 364 5.53 2.92 -17.31
CA ALA A 364 4.77 2.18 -16.32
C ALA A 364 3.35 2.71 -16.09
N ASP A 365 3.01 3.90 -16.62
CA ASP A 365 1.71 4.52 -16.42
C ASP A 365 0.64 3.96 -17.35
N ILE A 366 0.30 2.70 -17.13
CA ILE A 366 -0.66 1.94 -17.91
C ILE A 366 -1.69 1.34 -16.95
N LEU A 367 -2.95 1.75 -17.07
CA LEU A 367 -4.05 1.24 -16.25
C LEU A 367 -4.62 -0.07 -16.83
N ALA A 368 -4.67 -0.22 -18.15
CA ALA A 368 -5.10 -1.45 -18.81
C ALA A 368 -4.43 -1.60 -20.19
N ARG A 369 -3.96 -2.81 -20.57
CA ARG A 369 -3.25 -3.03 -21.85
C ARG A 369 -4.12 -3.53 -23.02
N ALA A 370 -5.28 -4.07 -22.72
CA ALA A 370 -6.21 -4.61 -23.70
C ALA A 370 -7.63 -4.42 -23.17
N ALA A 371 -8.01 -3.15 -22.95
CA ALA A 371 -9.37 -2.83 -22.56
C ALA A 371 -10.28 -3.05 -23.77
N GLU A 372 -11.31 -3.87 -23.59
CA GLU A 372 -12.37 -4.06 -24.56
C GLU A 372 -13.37 -2.90 -24.42
N LEU A 373 -13.23 -1.89 -25.28
CA LEU A 373 -14.10 -0.72 -25.28
C LEU A 373 -14.66 -0.51 -26.69
N PRO A 374 -15.93 -0.07 -26.83
CA PRO A 374 -16.41 0.46 -28.09
C PRO A 374 -15.54 1.67 -28.47
N GLY A 375 -15.38 1.93 -29.77
CA GLY A 375 -14.47 2.96 -30.30
C GLY A 375 -14.36 4.21 -29.41
N VAL A 376 -13.17 4.45 -28.87
CA VAL A 376 -12.90 5.52 -27.91
C VAL A 376 -12.38 6.76 -28.64
N ALA A 377 -12.88 7.94 -28.28
CA ALA A 377 -12.45 9.23 -28.81
C ALA A 377 -11.96 10.17 -27.71
N ALA A 378 -11.16 11.17 -28.09
CA ALA A 378 -10.78 12.26 -27.19
C ALA A 378 -12.03 13.02 -26.73
N GLY A 379 -12.11 13.31 -25.43
CA GLY A 379 -13.27 13.89 -24.76
C GLY A 379 -14.23 12.86 -24.15
N ASP A 380 -14.09 11.58 -24.47
CA ASP A 380 -14.93 10.53 -23.86
C ASP A 380 -14.64 10.39 -22.37
N LEU A 381 -15.71 10.12 -21.61
CA LEU A 381 -15.64 9.85 -20.18
C LEU A 381 -15.65 8.35 -19.93
N LEU A 382 -14.62 7.86 -19.24
CA LEU A 382 -14.53 6.48 -18.78
C LEU A 382 -14.68 6.41 -17.27
N VAL A 383 -15.17 5.27 -16.77
CA VAL A 383 -15.36 5.03 -15.35
C VAL A 383 -14.70 3.74 -14.91
N PHE A 384 -13.91 3.82 -13.84
CA PHE A 384 -13.42 2.67 -13.09
C PHE A 384 -14.33 2.46 -11.88
N PRO A 385 -15.10 1.34 -11.81
CA PRO A 385 -16.00 1.05 -10.70
C PRO A 385 -15.25 0.43 -9.52
N ASN A 386 -15.88 0.41 -8.34
CA ASN A 386 -15.41 -0.32 -7.17
C ASN A 386 -13.98 0.08 -6.72
N VAL A 387 -13.71 1.38 -6.68
CA VAL A 387 -12.42 1.97 -6.30
C VAL A 387 -12.52 2.80 -5.02
N GLY A 388 -13.54 2.54 -4.20
CA GLY A 388 -13.77 3.24 -2.94
C GLY A 388 -12.79 2.87 -1.82
N ALA A 389 -12.12 1.72 -1.94
CA ALA A 389 -11.07 1.27 -1.03
C ALA A 389 -9.74 1.15 -1.77
N TYR A 390 -8.68 1.74 -1.25
CA TYR A 390 -7.31 1.71 -1.80
C TYR A 390 -7.20 2.27 -3.23
N GLY A 391 -8.18 3.03 -3.70
CA GLY A 391 -8.09 3.78 -4.94
C GLY A 391 -7.12 4.94 -4.75
N LEU A 392 -7.64 6.11 -4.39
CA LEU A 392 -6.82 7.31 -4.23
C LEU A 392 -5.78 7.18 -3.10
N SER A 393 -6.17 6.61 -1.96
CA SER A 393 -5.37 6.51 -0.74
C SER A 393 -4.09 5.67 -0.89
N ALA A 394 -4.03 4.76 -1.85
CA ALA A 394 -2.86 3.93 -2.14
C ALA A 394 -2.13 4.34 -3.44
N SER A 395 -2.40 5.54 -3.97
CA SER A 395 -1.86 6.01 -5.23
C SER A 395 -0.65 6.95 -5.09
N LEU A 396 0.10 7.14 -6.17
CA LEU A 396 1.32 7.95 -6.19
C LEU A 396 1.02 9.46 -6.29
N LEU A 397 0.28 10.02 -5.33
CA LEU A 397 -0.24 11.39 -5.37
C LEU A 397 0.83 12.49 -5.50
N GLY A 398 2.04 12.24 -4.98
CA GLY A 398 3.16 13.18 -5.07
C GLY A 398 3.99 13.06 -6.34
N PHE A 399 3.75 12.04 -7.17
CA PHE A 399 4.59 11.77 -8.32
C PHE A 399 4.32 12.77 -9.44
N LEU A 400 5.38 13.43 -9.91
CA LEU A 400 5.36 14.50 -10.93
C LEU A 400 4.49 15.73 -10.58
N GLY A 401 3.97 15.83 -9.34
CA GLY A 401 3.29 17.03 -8.85
C GLY A 401 1.92 17.32 -9.47
N HIS A 402 1.23 16.31 -10.02
CA HIS A 402 -0.14 16.47 -10.52
C HIS A 402 -1.12 16.76 -9.37
N PRO A 403 -2.17 17.57 -9.59
CA PRO A 403 -3.20 17.78 -8.59
C PRO A 403 -3.97 16.48 -8.35
N ALA A 404 -4.31 16.18 -7.09
CA ALA A 404 -5.19 15.07 -6.79
C ALA A 404 -6.58 15.26 -7.41
N PRO A 405 -7.32 14.18 -7.73
CA PRO A 405 -8.71 14.24 -8.15
C PRO A 405 -9.57 14.98 -7.12
N ALA A 406 -10.68 15.56 -7.58
CA ALA A 406 -11.74 15.92 -6.64
C ALA A 406 -12.39 14.63 -6.09
N GLU A 407 -12.81 14.65 -4.84
CA GLU A 407 -13.54 13.60 -4.15
C GLU A 407 -14.92 14.14 -3.76
N VAL A 408 -15.98 13.55 -4.31
CA VAL A 408 -17.36 13.97 -4.08
C VAL A 408 -18.12 12.87 -3.33
N LEU A 409 -18.71 13.24 -2.20
CA LEU A 409 -19.68 12.40 -1.50
C LEU A 409 -21.07 12.71 -2.01
N VAL A 410 -21.80 11.66 -2.38
CA VAL A 410 -23.21 11.75 -2.74
C VAL A 410 -24.06 10.91 -1.80
N ASP A 411 -25.28 11.39 -1.53
CA ASP A 411 -26.31 10.63 -0.84
C ASP A 411 -27.60 10.72 -1.65
N GLY A 412 -27.95 9.62 -2.32
CA GLY A 412 -28.97 9.63 -3.36
C GLY A 412 -28.58 10.56 -4.52
N GLY A 413 -29.41 11.58 -4.77
CA GLY A 413 -29.15 12.58 -5.80
C GLY A 413 -28.40 13.83 -5.33
N GLU A 414 -28.09 13.94 -4.04
CA GLU A 414 -27.53 15.15 -3.45
C GLU A 414 -26.02 15.06 -3.26
N THR A 415 -25.31 16.17 -3.53
CA THR A 415 -23.89 16.30 -3.17
C THR A 415 -23.76 16.71 -1.71
N VAL A 416 -23.20 15.83 -0.88
CA VAL A 416 -22.98 16.08 0.56
C VAL A 416 -21.70 16.87 0.79
N SER A 417 -20.62 16.52 0.09
CA SER A 417 -19.36 17.25 0.16
C SER A 417 -18.55 17.08 -1.12
N ALA A 418 -17.71 18.07 -1.43
CA ALA A 418 -16.71 17.97 -2.49
C ALA A 418 -15.38 18.49 -1.94
N THR A 419 -14.35 17.65 -1.94
CA THR A 419 -13.02 17.98 -1.40
C THR A 419 -11.93 17.60 -2.40
N ARG A 420 -10.69 18.06 -2.16
CA ARG A 420 -9.52 17.70 -2.95
C ARG A 420 -8.30 17.70 -2.04
N LEU A 421 -7.51 16.63 -2.08
CA LEU A 421 -6.23 16.57 -1.39
C LEU A 421 -5.22 17.55 -2.00
N ALA A 422 -4.42 18.18 -1.14
CA ALA A 422 -3.36 19.09 -1.57
C ALA A 422 -2.07 18.79 -0.81
N LEU A 423 -1.00 18.50 -1.54
CA LEU A 423 0.33 18.36 -0.96
C LEU A 423 0.95 19.75 -0.81
N ARG A 424 1.31 20.11 0.43
CA ARG A 424 1.95 21.39 0.75
C ARG A 424 3.30 21.16 1.41
N ARG A 425 4.29 21.96 1.02
CA ARG A 425 5.58 22.00 1.72
C ARG A 425 5.43 22.87 2.97
N GLN A 426 5.85 22.35 4.10
CA GLN A 426 5.92 23.11 5.35
C GLN A 426 7.38 23.45 5.64
N HIS A 427 7.62 24.69 6.07
CA HIS A 427 8.95 25.10 6.52
C HIS A 427 9.22 24.48 7.89
N ILE A 428 10.28 23.69 7.97
CA ILE A 428 10.84 23.23 9.23
C ILE A 428 12.01 24.14 9.60
N GLN A 429 12.06 24.58 10.86
CA GLN A 429 13.17 25.38 11.36
C GLN A 429 14.46 24.55 11.27
N PRO A 430 15.52 25.04 10.60
CA PRO A 430 16.80 24.35 10.64
C PRO A 430 17.29 24.31 12.08
N ALA A 431 17.90 23.20 12.49
CA ALA A 431 18.56 23.15 13.79
C ALA A 431 19.56 24.32 13.89
N PRO A 432 19.65 25.01 15.04
CA PRO A 432 20.68 26.01 15.24
C PRO A 432 22.03 25.34 15.01
N VAL A 433 22.81 25.88 14.06
CA VAL A 433 24.15 25.40 13.77
C VAL A 433 25.02 25.77 14.95
N HIS A 434 25.16 24.86 15.91
CA HIS A 434 26.33 24.87 16.79
C HIS A 434 27.50 24.41 15.91
N ARG A 435 28.39 25.33 15.53
CA ARG A 435 29.69 24.96 14.97
C ARG A 435 30.48 24.25 16.08
N THR A 436 30.23 22.96 16.26
CA THR A 436 31.19 22.04 16.86
C THR A 436 32.12 21.55 15.76
N GLU A 437 33.38 21.28 16.12
CA GLU A 437 34.46 20.90 15.19
C GLU A 437 34.10 19.69 14.28
N GLU A 438 33.09 18.90 14.65
CA GLU A 438 32.57 17.78 13.86
C GLU A 438 31.91 18.18 12.53
N PHE A 439 31.33 19.39 12.41
CA PHE A 439 30.71 19.84 11.16
C PHE A 439 31.73 20.25 10.09
N THR A 440 32.96 20.56 10.50
CA THR A 440 34.05 20.92 9.60
C THR A 440 34.53 19.70 8.79
N ALA A 441 34.41 18.49 9.36
CA ALA A 441 34.83 17.24 8.71
C ALA A 441 34.04 16.90 7.42
N MET A 442 32.80 17.40 7.26
CA MET A 442 31.97 17.10 6.09
C MET A 442 32.21 18.04 4.91
N THR A 443 32.96 19.14 5.12
CA THR A 443 33.23 20.16 4.10
C THR A 443 34.71 20.29 3.73
N GLU A 444 35.62 19.71 4.53
CA GLU A 444 37.08 19.82 4.35
C GLU A 444 37.77 18.56 3.78
N ILE A 445 37.06 17.67 3.07
CA ILE A 445 37.73 16.58 2.30
C ILE A 445 38.12 17.08 0.89
N THR A 446 38.68 18.29 0.80
CA THR A 446 39.23 18.84 -0.46
C THR A 446 40.54 19.61 -0.25
N ALA A 447 41.46 19.07 0.52
CA ALA A 447 42.88 19.40 0.37
C ALA A 447 43.70 18.32 1.08
N GLU A 448 44.86 18.01 0.51
CA GLU A 448 45.92 17.21 1.14
C GLU A 448 45.74 15.68 1.11
N ALA A 449 46.01 15.10 -0.05
CA ALA A 449 46.78 13.87 -0.11
C ALA A 449 48.02 14.15 -0.97
N GLY A 450 49.18 14.08 -0.32
CA GLY A 450 50.49 14.41 -0.88
C GLY A 450 50.86 13.56 -2.09
N ALA A 451 51.74 14.15 -2.90
CA ALA A 451 52.44 13.47 -3.96
C ALA A 451 53.29 12.32 -3.37
N ASP A 452 52.95 11.08 -3.72
CA ASP A 452 53.90 9.98 -3.67
C ASP A 452 53.98 9.31 -5.04
N THR A 453 55.21 9.05 -5.44
CA THR A 453 55.65 8.76 -6.79
C THR A 453 55.64 7.26 -7.09
N ALA A 454 55.18 6.92 -8.29
CA ALA A 454 55.60 5.77 -9.12
C ALA A 454 55.55 4.35 -8.51
N ALA A 455 54.41 3.67 -8.70
CA ALA A 455 54.37 2.25 -9.04
C ALA A 455 53.15 1.97 -9.96
N THR A 456 53.37 1.19 -11.02
CA THR A 456 52.33 0.59 -11.88
C THR A 456 51.27 -0.15 -11.01
N PRO A 457 49.98 -0.15 -11.38
CA PRO A 457 48.94 -0.45 -10.41
C PRO A 457 48.78 -1.95 -10.10
N PRO A 458 48.28 -2.30 -8.89
CA PRO A 458 48.21 -3.69 -8.43
C PRO A 458 46.96 -4.43 -8.92
N TRP A 459 46.33 -4.05 -10.03
CA TRP A 459 45.12 -4.69 -10.56
C TRP A 459 45.37 -5.46 -11.86
N ASP A 460 44.53 -6.46 -12.14
CA ASP A 460 44.65 -7.29 -13.34
C ASP A 460 43.97 -6.66 -14.58
N GLU A 461 44.28 -7.19 -15.77
CA GLU A 461 43.78 -6.68 -17.04
C GLU A 461 42.25 -6.78 -17.15
N GLU A 462 41.64 -7.76 -16.49
CA GLU A 462 40.19 -7.96 -16.45
C GLU A 462 39.49 -6.80 -15.72
N TYR A 463 40.08 -6.34 -14.62
CA TYR A 463 39.55 -5.20 -13.86
C TYR A 463 39.55 -3.91 -14.67
N GLU A 464 40.67 -3.65 -15.36
CA GLU A 464 40.84 -2.45 -16.16
C GLU A 464 39.91 -2.47 -17.38
N ALA A 465 39.75 -3.62 -18.03
CA ALA A 465 38.81 -3.79 -19.14
C ALA A 465 37.37 -3.51 -18.71
N LEU A 466 36.96 -4.02 -17.54
CA LEU A 466 35.63 -3.81 -16.96
C LEU A 466 35.38 -2.32 -16.71
N LEU A 467 36.31 -1.63 -16.05
CA LEU A 467 36.17 -0.19 -15.80
C LEU A 467 36.07 0.61 -17.12
N HIS A 468 36.84 0.24 -18.14
CA HIS A 468 36.78 0.89 -19.44
C HIS A 468 35.49 0.62 -20.22
N GLU A 469 34.81 -0.50 -19.98
CA GLU A 469 33.52 -0.81 -20.58
C GLU A 469 32.40 0.01 -19.94
N VAL A 470 32.36 0.06 -18.61
CA VAL A 470 31.30 0.77 -17.86
C VAL A 470 31.51 2.29 -17.88
N LEU A 471 32.78 2.75 -17.87
CA LEU A 471 33.14 4.17 -17.86
C LEU A 471 33.89 4.55 -19.15
N PRO A 472 33.19 4.74 -20.27
CA PRO A 472 33.81 4.97 -21.58
C PRO A 472 34.68 6.24 -21.64
N ARG A 473 34.44 7.22 -20.75
CA ARG A 473 35.25 8.45 -20.65
C ARG A 473 36.64 8.20 -20.06
N LEU A 474 36.91 7.04 -19.46
CA LEU A 474 38.27 6.66 -19.04
C LEU A 474 39.21 6.53 -20.24
N ARG A 475 38.73 5.99 -21.37
CA ARG A 475 39.55 5.81 -22.59
C ARG A 475 40.04 7.14 -23.17
N ALA A 476 39.29 8.22 -22.96
CA ALA A 476 39.63 9.55 -23.45
C ALA A 476 40.70 10.26 -22.59
N LYS A 477 41.04 9.74 -21.41
CA LYS A 477 41.97 10.37 -20.45
C LYS A 477 43.39 9.79 -20.46
N GLY A 478 43.70 8.87 -21.39
CA GLY A 478 44.98 8.17 -21.44
C GLY A 478 45.00 6.90 -20.58
N PRO A 479 46.17 6.33 -20.28
CA PRO A 479 46.29 5.10 -19.50
C PRO A 479 45.72 5.26 -18.08
N LEU A 480 45.07 4.21 -17.56
CA LEU A 480 44.45 4.23 -16.25
C LEU A 480 45.52 4.31 -15.15
N THR A 481 45.46 5.36 -14.33
CA THR A 481 46.37 5.53 -13.19
C THR A 481 45.65 5.26 -11.86
N SER A 482 46.40 4.91 -10.81
CA SER A 482 45.89 4.63 -9.45
C SER A 482 45.07 5.76 -8.84
N GLN A 483 45.31 7.00 -9.27
CA GLN A 483 44.64 8.20 -8.77
C GLN A 483 43.59 8.76 -9.74
N THR A 484 43.26 8.02 -10.80
CA THR A 484 42.25 8.46 -11.76
C THR A 484 40.90 8.59 -11.06
N SER A 485 40.30 9.79 -11.06
CA SER A 485 38.97 9.98 -10.48
C SER A 485 37.90 9.28 -11.32
N LEU A 486 37.26 8.25 -10.74
CA LEU A 486 36.16 7.53 -11.41
C LEU A 486 34.92 8.43 -11.57
N LYS A 487 34.62 9.26 -10.57
CA LYS A 487 33.55 10.27 -10.65
C LYS A 487 33.76 11.23 -11.83
N ALA A 488 34.98 11.74 -12.00
CA ALA A 488 35.30 12.61 -13.14
C ALA A 488 35.30 11.84 -14.48
N ALA A 489 35.28 10.52 -14.46
CA ALA A 489 35.14 9.64 -15.61
C ALA A 489 33.68 9.21 -15.87
N GLY A 490 32.72 9.77 -15.12
CA GLY A 490 31.29 9.50 -15.34
C GLY A 490 30.70 8.43 -14.43
N LEU A 491 31.37 8.06 -13.34
CA LEU A 491 30.79 7.17 -12.33
C LEU A 491 29.69 7.91 -11.54
N ASP A 492 28.47 7.83 -12.03
CA ASP A 492 27.25 8.22 -11.33
C ASP A 492 26.63 7.02 -10.58
N SER A 493 25.49 7.21 -9.92
CA SER A 493 24.85 6.17 -9.12
C SER A 493 24.46 4.93 -9.92
N LEU A 494 24.13 5.07 -11.21
CA LEU A 494 23.75 3.94 -12.07
C LEU A 494 25.01 3.18 -12.53
N ALA A 495 26.04 3.91 -12.97
CA ALA A 495 27.32 3.33 -13.34
C ALA A 495 28.01 2.67 -12.14
N MET A 496 27.83 3.19 -10.92
CA MET A 496 28.35 2.57 -9.69
C MET A 496 27.74 1.19 -9.44
N VAL A 497 26.43 1.05 -9.61
CA VAL A 497 25.74 -0.25 -9.49
C VAL A 497 26.23 -1.21 -10.58
N GLU A 498 26.41 -0.73 -11.81
CA GLU A 498 26.92 -1.58 -12.89
C GLU A 498 28.37 -2.03 -12.67
N VAL A 499 29.26 -1.14 -12.20
CA VAL A 499 30.64 -1.49 -11.81
C VAL A 499 30.60 -2.53 -10.69
N LEU A 500 29.78 -2.31 -9.66
CA LEU A 500 29.66 -3.22 -8.52
C LEU A 500 29.26 -4.63 -8.97
N VAL A 501 28.15 -4.75 -9.71
CA VAL A 501 27.62 -6.05 -10.17
C VAL A 501 28.63 -6.78 -11.05
N ARG A 502 29.30 -6.07 -11.96
CA ARG A 502 30.28 -6.71 -12.85
C ARG A 502 31.53 -7.14 -12.10
N VAL A 503 32.00 -6.35 -11.12
CA VAL A 503 33.17 -6.70 -10.30
C VAL A 503 32.87 -7.91 -9.43
N GLU A 504 31.72 -7.92 -8.74
CA GLU A 504 31.28 -9.07 -7.94
C GLU A 504 31.17 -10.34 -8.79
N SER A 505 30.57 -10.23 -9.98
CA SER A 505 30.43 -11.35 -10.90
C SER A 505 31.77 -11.84 -11.47
N ALA A 506 32.69 -10.93 -11.82
CA ALA A 506 33.98 -11.29 -12.43
C ALA A 506 34.89 -12.01 -11.42
N TYR A 507 34.87 -11.57 -10.16
CA TYR A 507 35.77 -12.09 -9.13
C TYR A 507 35.13 -13.07 -8.15
N GLY A 508 33.83 -13.35 -8.30
CA GLY A 508 33.10 -14.27 -7.42
C GLY A 508 33.07 -13.81 -5.96
N ILE A 509 33.01 -12.50 -5.73
CA ILE A 509 32.99 -11.87 -4.41
C ILE A 509 31.66 -11.13 -4.20
N ALA A 510 31.33 -10.82 -2.94
CA ALA A 510 30.25 -9.90 -2.59
C ALA A 510 30.84 -8.76 -1.75
N ILE A 511 30.68 -7.52 -2.20
CA ILE A 511 31.17 -6.33 -1.50
C ILE A 511 30.14 -5.97 -0.42
N PRO A 512 30.51 -5.99 0.87
CA PRO A 512 29.55 -5.74 1.95
C PRO A 512 29.10 -4.27 1.95
N ASP A 513 27.88 -4.02 2.47
CA ASP A 513 27.29 -2.67 2.54
C ASP A 513 28.20 -1.64 3.25
N SER A 514 29.03 -2.09 4.20
CA SER A 514 30.00 -1.24 4.90
C SER A 514 31.09 -0.67 3.99
N GLU A 515 31.38 -1.32 2.87
CA GLU A 515 32.37 -0.90 1.87
C GLU A 515 31.73 -0.11 0.72
N LEU A 516 30.39 0.02 0.69
CA LEU A 516 29.66 0.81 -0.30
C LEU A 516 29.69 2.32 0.02
N VAL A 517 30.90 2.84 0.23
CA VAL A 517 31.17 4.24 0.58
C VAL A 517 31.86 4.98 -0.57
N ALA A 518 31.69 6.30 -0.62
CA ALA A 518 32.27 7.14 -1.68
C ALA A 518 33.79 7.00 -1.81
N ALA A 519 34.50 6.72 -0.71
CA ALA A 519 35.95 6.50 -0.73
C ALA A 519 36.35 5.25 -1.52
N THR A 520 35.57 4.17 -1.47
CA THR A 520 35.82 2.94 -2.21
C THR A 520 35.76 3.20 -3.71
N PHE A 521 34.78 3.99 -4.16
CA PHE A 521 34.57 4.31 -5.57
C PHE A 521 35.29 5.58 -6.05
N ALA A 522 36.21 6.13 -5.26
CA ALA A 522 36.90 7.37 -5.61
C ALA A 522 37.88 7.18 -6.78
N THR A 523 38.67 6.10 -6.75
CA THR A 523 39.70 5.77 -7.75
C THR A 523 39.71 4.26 -8.06
N PRO A 524 40.32 3.84 -9.19
CA PRO A 524 40.54 2.41 -9.46
C PRO A 524 41.29 1.71 -8.32
N ALA A 525 42.28 2.38 -7.71
CA ALA A 525 43.06 1.78 -6.63
C ALA A 525 42.24 1.57 -5.35
N SER A 526 41.35 2.50 -5.01
CA SER A 526 40.51 2.37 -3.81
C SER A 526 39.52 1.23 -3.92
N LEU A 527 38.89 1.06 -5.09
CA LEU A 527 37.95 -0.02 -5.33
C LEU A 527 38.70 -1.35 -5.42
N TRP A 528 39.84 -1.39 -6.12
CA TRP A 528 40.63 -2.60 -6.23
C TRP A 528 41.12 -3.14 -4.88
N ARG A 529 41.45 -2.28 -3.91
CA ARG A 529 41.86 -2.72 -2.57
C ARG A 529 40.80 -3.57 -1.86
N VAL A 530 39.53 -3.21 -2.02
CA VAL A 530 38.40 -3.96 -1.46
C VAL A 530 38.22 -5.28 -2.21
N VAL A 531 38.29 -5.23 -3.55
CA VAL A 531 38.22 -6.42 -4.40
C VAL A 531 39.32 -7.43 -4.08
N SER A 532 40.57 -6.99 -3.97
CA SER A 532 41.71 -7.87 -3.68
C SER A 532 41.60 -8.51 -2.29
N ALA A 533 41.21 -7.74 -1.27
CA ALA A 533 41.04 -8.25 0.09
C ALA A 533 39.94 -9.32 0.17
N LEU A 534 38.82 -9.13 -0.53
CA LEU A 534 37.73 -10.11 -0.58
C LEU A 534 38.10 -11.36 -1.39
N ARG A 535 38.87 -11.20 -2.47
CA ARG A 535 39.42 -12.33 -3.25
C ARG A 535 40.35 -13.19 -2.40
N GLU A 536 41.23 -12.58 -1.61
CA GLU A 536 42.12 -13.28 -0.68
C GLU A 536 41.36 -14.01 0.43
N GLN A 537 40.19 -13.51 0.85
CA GLN A 537 39.33 -14.18 1.84
C GLN A 537 38.54 -15.34 1.24
N ALA A 538 38.14 -15.25 -0.03
CA ALA A 538 37.42 -16.30 -0.76
C ALA A 538 38.33 -17.49 -1.13
N VAL A 539 39.62 -17.23 -1.35
CA VAL A 539 40.66 -18.24 -1.56
C VAL A 539 41.40 -18.43 -0.23
N GLY A 540 40.85 -19.24 0.68
CA GLY A 540 41.44 -19.45 2.02
C GLY A 540 42.94 -19.79 2.01
N PRO A 541 43.68 -19.63 3.14
CA PRO A 541 45.13 -19.78 3.15
C PRO A 541 45.54 -21.18 2.70
N ALA A 542 46.48 -21.25 1.76
CA ALA A 542 47.07 -22.48 1.23
C ALA A 542 47.82 -23.29 2.28
#